data_AF-D3S274-F1
#
_entry.id   AF-D3S274-F1
#
_cell.length_a   1.000
_cell.length_b   1.000
_cell.length_c   1.000
_cell.angle_alpha   90.00
_cell.angle_beta   90.00
_cell.angle_gamma   90.00
#
_symmetry.space_group_name_H-M   'P 1'
#
loop_
_entity.id
_entity.type
_entity.pdbx_description
1 polymer ?
#
loop_
_entity_poly.entity_id
_entity_poly.type
_entity_poly.pdbx_seq_one_letter_code
_entity_poly.pdbx_strand_id
1 'polypeptide(L)'
;MYRYPREIISDIYLSKIGGFSEELGKGEMGINIKAIYANTSIIPEETFCRIRFFEERSKPYFLKKKFKIVGIEEDMESYEMTRDGEVVFSEDVKEELKNKVGEAVIINTVESFRFDGDYSSLINYLSKLWKSEDQRRRN
;
A
#
# COMPACT_ATOMS: atom_id res chain seq x y z
N MET A 1 17.94 12.76 9.59
CA MET A 1 17.21 12.83 8.32
C MET A 1 16.67 11.43 8.07
N TYR A 2 15.35 11.28 7.90
CA TYR A 2 14.73 9.98 7.68
C TYR A 2 15.17 9.39 6.34
N ARG A 3 15.45 8.09 6.30
CA ARG A 3 15.91 7.42 5.08
C ARG A 3 14.77 7.24 4.06
N TYR A 4 13.55 7.11 4.57
CA TYR A 4 12.33 6.84 3.82
C TYR A 4 11.19 7.75 4.31
N PRO A 5 10.07 7.82 3.58
CA PRO A 5 9.95 7.50 2.16
C PRO A 5 10.88 8.42 1.35
N ARG A 6 11.45 7.93 0.24
CA ARG A 6 12.27 8.73 -0.67
C ARG A 6 11.52 8.94 -1.98
N GLU A 7 11.26 10.18 -2.34
CA GLU A 7 10.64 10.48 -3.63
C GLU A 7 11.54 10.03 -4.80
N ILE A 8 10.95 9.29 -5.75
CA ILE A 8 11.63 8.82 -6.97
C ILE A 8 11.17 9.63 -8.17
N ILE A 9 9.86 9.83 -8.28
CA ILE A 9 9.14 10.62 -9.27
C ILE A 9 8.04 11.34 -8.50
N SER A 10 7.59 12.51 -8.97
CA SER A 10 6.53 13.29 -8.33
C SER A 10 5.40 12.42 -7.78
N ASP A 11 5.23 12.45 -6.45
CA ASP A 11 4.19 11.72 -5.72
C ASP A 11 4.27 10.17 -5.83
N ILE A 12 5.48 9.66 -6.08
CA ILE A 12 5.83 8.25 -6.05
C ILE A 12 7.09 8.07 -5.19
N TYR A 13 6.95 7.28 -4.14
CA TYR A 13 7.97 7.16 -3.09
C TYR A 13 8.49 5.74 -2.97
N LEU A 14 9.77 5.60 -2.66
CA LEU A 14 10.39 4.36 -2.25
C LEU A 14 10.42 4.28 -0.73
N SER A 15 9.99 3.15 -0.17
CA SER A 15 10.21 2.84 1.24
C SER A 15 10.57 1.35 1.41
N LYS A 16 10.58 0.87 2.64
CA LYS A 16 10.69 -0.54 3.02
C LYS A 16 9.52 -0.95 3.87
N ILE A 17 9.21 -2.24 3.91
CA ILE A 17 8.23 -2.77 4.87
C ILE A 17 8.90 -2.89 6.24
N GLY A 18 8.39 -2.13 7.20
CA GLY A 18 8.83 -2.15 8.60
C GLY A 18 8.16 -3.23 9.44
N GLY A 19 6.87 -3.50 9.18
CA GLY A 19 6.13 -4.52 9.92
C GLY A 19 4.62 -4.39 9.79
N PHE A 20 3.91 -4.90 10.79
CA PHE A 20 2.46 -4.90 10.89
C PHE A 20 2.03 -4.44 12.28
N SER A 21 0.93 -3.71 12.38
CA SER A 21 0.38 -3.24 13.66
C SER A 21 -1.13 -3.45 13.75
N GLU A 22 -1.58 -3.80 14.95
CA GLU A 22 -3.00 -3.84 15.33
C GLU A 22 -3.58 -2.44 15.57
N GLU A 23 -2.74 -1.43 15.82
CA GLU A 23 -3.17 -0.03 15.98
C GLU A 23 -3.71 0.56 14.68
N LEU A 24 -3.31 -0.02 13.54
CA LEU A 24 -3.73 0.41 12.22
C LEU A 24 -5.06 -0.27 11.83
N GLY A 25 -6.01 0.55 11.41
CA GLY A 25 -7.30 0.11 10.88
C GLY A 25 -7.15 -0.68 9.58
N LYS A 26 -8.22 -1.40 9.22
CA LYS A 26 -8.23 -2.23 8.01
C LYS A 26 -7.96 -1.39 6.74
N GLY A 27 -6.94 -1.77 5.98
CA GLY A 27 -6.55 -1.05 4.77
C GLY A 27 -5.83 0.27 5.05
N GLU A 28 -5.34 0.47 6.27
CA GLU A 28 -4.45 1.57 6.61
C GLU A 28 -2.99 1.16 6.45
N MET A 29 -2.17 2.16 6.19
CA MET A 29 -0.74 2.01 5.99
C MET A 29 -0.06 3.17 6.73
N GLY A 30 0.63 2.84 7.81
CA GLY A 30 1.30 3.79 8.68
C GLY A 30 2.71 4.12 8.21
N ILE A 31 3.11 5.37 8.37
CA ILE A 31 4.49 5.85 8.24
C ILE A 31 4.72 6.86 9.35
N ASN A 32 5.92 6.91 9.90
CA ASN A 32 6.32 7.93 10.88
C ASN A 32 5.89 9.33 10.42
N ILE A 33 5.10 10.00 11.25
CA ILE A 33 4.51 11.31 10.93
C ILE A 33 5.59 12.36 10.59
N LYS A 34 6.72 12.33 11.29
CA LYS A 34 7.85 13.24 11.06
C LYS A 34 8.55 12.92 9.73
N ALA A 35 8.61 11.65 9.34
CA ALA A 35 9.16 11.23 8.05
C ALA A 35 8.26 11.66 6.88
N ILE A 36 6.94 11.56 7.04
CA ILE A 36 5.97 12.06 6.06
C ILE A 36 6.22 13.55 5.80
N TYR A 37 6.23 14.38 6.85
CA TYR A 37 6.40 15.83 6.70
C TYR A 37 7.78 16.25 6.20
N ALA A 38 8.81 15.49 6.51
CA ALA A 38 10.17 15.81 6.08
C ALA A 38 10.44 15.47 4.61
N ASN A 39 9.88 14.37 4.11
CA ASN A 39 10.33 13.75 2.87
C ASN A 39 9.27 13.70 1.76
N THR A 40 8.02 14.07 2.03
CA THR A 40 6.91 13.81 1.11
C THR A 40 5.91 14.96 1.06
N SER A 41 5.07 14.95 0.03
CA SER A 41 3.87 15.82 -0.08
C SER A 41 2.60 15.12 0.41
N ILE A 42 2.73 13.99 1.12
CA ILE A 42 1.60 13.21 1.61
C ILE A 42 0.91 13.96 2.75
N ILE A 43 -0.42 14.02 2.67
CA ILE A 43 -1.29 14.48 3.76
C ILE A 43 -1.81 13.23 4.48
N PRO A 44 -1.37 12.96 5.72
CA PRO A 44 -1.89 11.85 6.53
C PRO A 44 -3.40 11.92 6.65
N GLU A 45 -4.07 10.78 6.78
CA GLU A 45 -5.53 10.63 6.88
C GLU A 45 -6.34 11.03 5.62
N GLU A 46 -5.73 11.73 4.67
CA GLU A 46 -6.41 12.16 3.42
C GLU A 46 -5.88 11.44 2.19
N THR A 47 -4.58 11.13 2.19
CA THR A 47 -3.91 10.55 1.03
C THR A 47 -4.12 9.05 0.97
N PHE A 48 -4.54 8.57 -0.20
CA PHE A 48 -4.60 7.14 -0.50
C PHE A 48 -3.50 6.74 -1.47
N CYS A 49 -2.87 5.60 -1.22
CA CYS A 49 -1.86 5.05 -2.11
C CYS A 49 -2.19 3.63 -2.56
N ARG A 50 -1.45 3.21 -3.59
CA ARG A 50 -1.33 1.81 -3.99
C ARG A 50 0.14 1.42 -3.95
N ILE A 51 0.40 0.18 -3.54
CA ILE A 51 1.77 -0.32 -3.41
C ILE A 51 2.17 -1.18 -4.60
N ARG A 52 3.48 -1.25 -4.87
CA ARG A 52 4.07 -2.15 -5.87
C ARG A 52 5.42 -2.69 -5.37
N PHE A 53 5.69 -3.95 -5.67
CA PHE A 53 6.99 -4.60 -5.50
C PHE A 53 7.70 -4.73 -6.85
N PHE A 54 9.03 -4.64 -6.87
CA PHE A 54 9.82 -4.60 -8.11
C PHE A 54 9.73 -5.88 -8.95
N GLU A 55 9.71 -7.05 -8.30
CA GLU A 55 9.73 -8.35 -8.98
C GLU A 55 8.34 -8.94 -9.25
N GLU A 56 7.28 -8.19 -8.92
CA GLU A 56 5.92 -8.65 -9.11
C GLU A 56 5.29 -8.16 -10.40
N ARG A 57 4.55 -9.05 -11.07
CA ARG A 57 3.71 -8.65 -12.19
C ARG A 57 2.67 -7.64 -11.71
N SER A 58 2.67 -6.47 -12.33
CA SER A 58 1.69 -5.43 -12.01
C SER A 58 0.27 -5.95 -12.26
N LYS A 59 -0.54 -5.99 -11.21
CA LYS A 59 -1.98 -6.21 -11.34
C LYS A 59 -2.62 -5.04 -12.11
N PRO A 60 -3.71 -5.27 -12.85
CA PRO A 60 -4.57 -4.19 -13.36
C PRO A 60 -4.95 -3.23 -12.24
N TYR A 61 -5.09 -1.94 -12.56
CA TYR A 61 -5.33 -0.89 -11.56
C TYR A 61 -6.49 -1.20 -10.59
N PHE A 62 -7.62 -1.65 -11.12
CA PHE A 62 -8.83 -1.98 -10.36
C PHE A 62 -8.71 -3.23 -9.46
N LEU A 63 -7.64 -4.02 -9.60
CA LEU A 63 -7.34 -5.17 -8.73
C LEU A 63 -6.25 -4.86 -7.69
N LYS A 64 -5.66 -3.67 -7.72
CA LYS A 64 -4.66 -3.27 -6.73
C LYS A 64 -5.34 -2.85 -5.44
N LYS A 65 -4.81 -3.32 -4.31
CA LYS A 65 -5.23 -2.85 -2.98
C LYS A 65 -4.92 -1.36 -2.84
N LYS A 66 -5.90 -0.62 -2.34
CA LYS A 66 -5.81 0.80 -1.99
C LYS A 66 -5.62 0.88 -0.47
N PHE A 67 -4.68 1.70 -0.05
CA PHE A 67 -4.38 1.93 1.36
C PHE A 67 -4.56 3.40 1.70
N LYS A 68 -5.10 3.68 2.88
CA LYS A 68 -5.13 5.03 3.46
C LYS A 68 -3.82 5.25 4.21
N ILE A 69 -3.11 6.35 3.94
CA ILE A 69 -1.87 6.64 4.65
C ILE A 69 -2.21 7.32 5.97
N VAL A 70 -1.70 6.78 7.08
CA VAL A 70 -1.85 7.35 8.42
C VAL A 70 -0.48 7.69 8.99
N GLY A 71 -0.43 8.69 9.86
CA GLY A 71 0.80 9.09 10.53
C GLY A 71 0.98 8.30 11.82
N ILE A 72 2.13 7.67 12.00
CA ILE A 72 2.49 7.01 13.25
C ILE A 72 3.22 8.01 14.14
N GLU A 73 2.68 8.24 15.33
CA GLU A 73 3.24 9.10 16.38
C GLU A 73 4.18 8.34 17.31
N GLU A 74 4.95 9.06 18.13
CA GLU A 74 6.00 8.48 19.00
C GLU A 74 5.47 7.68 20.20
N ASP A 75 4.21 7.90 20.56
CA ASP A 75 3.51 7.20 21.65
C ASP A 75 2.83 5.91 21.20
N MET A 76 2.81 5.64 19.88
CA MET A 76 2.24 4.43 19.30
C MET A 76 3.26 3.27 19.33
N GLU A 77 2.79 2.04 19.56
CA GLU A 77 3.65 0.85 19.60
C GLU A 77 4.33 0.57 18.25
N SER A 78 3.63 0.90 17.16
CA SER A 78 4.12 0.76 15.78
C SER A 78 5.26 1.71 15.41
N TYR A 79 5.58 2.71 16.24
CA TYR A 79 6.65 3.67 15.98
C TYR A 79 8.01 3.00 15.77
N GLU A 80 8.28 1.95 16.55
CA GLU A 80 9.51 1.16 16.48
C GLU A 80 9.75 0.55 15.10
N MET A 81 8.68 0.28 14.35
CA MET A 81 8.72 -0.34 13.03
C MET A 81 8.95 0.68 11.90
N THR A 82 8.90 1.99 12.18
CA THR A 82 8.98 3.06 11.17
C THR A 82 9.98 4.16 11.55
N ARG A 83 10.98 3.84 12.38
CA ARG A 83 11.96 4.83 12.87
C ARG A 83 12.67 5.61 11.76
N ASP A 84 12.90 4.98 10.60
CA ASP A 84 13.53 5.62 9.44
C ASP A 84 12.53 5.99 8.33
N GLY A 85 11.22 5.86 8.58
CA GLY A 85 10.14 6.11 7.63
C GLY A 85 9.73 4.90 6.80
N GLU A 86 10.01 3.68 7.30
CA GLU A 86 9.45 2.44 6.77
C GLU A 86 7.93 2.42 6.84
N VAL A 87 7.33 1.59 6.01
CA VAL A 87 5.88 1.39 5.95
C VAL A 87 5.47 0.30 6.92
N VAL A 88 4.48 0.60 7.76
CA VAL A 88 3.80 -0.36 8.61
C VAL A 88 2.42 -0.62 8.02
N PHE A 89 2.03 -1.88 7.88
CA PHE A 89 0.70 -2.24 7.40
C PHE A 89 -0.21 -2.65 8.54
N SER A 90 -1.51 -2.57 8.30
CA SER A 90 -2.51 -3.21 9.17
C SER A 90 -2.40 -4.74 9.14
N GLU A 91 -2.80 -5.38 10.23
CA GLU A 91 -2.72 -6.84 10.39
C GLU A 91 -3.52 -7.64 9.34
N ASP A 92 -4.57 -7.06 8.73
CA ASP A 92 -5.40 -7.76 7.75
C ASP A 92 -4.66 -8.18 6.47
N VAL A 93 -3.51 -7.58 6.19
CA VAL A 93 -2.65 -7.94 5.05
C VAL A 93 -1.39 -8.71 5.44
N LYS A 94 -1.22 -9.04 6.72
CA LYS A 94 -0.02 -9.73 7.24
C LYS A 94 0.21 -11.07 6.58
N GLU A 95 -0.81 -11.91 6.45
CA GLU A 95 -0.64 -13.22 5.83
C GLU A 95 -0.17 -13.13 4.36
N GLU A 96 -0.54 -12.07 3.65
CA GLU A 96 -0.10 -11.82 2.27
C GLU A 96 1.33 -11.25 2.21
N LEU A 97 1.70 -10.39 3.17
CA LEU A 97 2.92 -9.58 3.09
C LEU A 97 4.02 -9.95 4.09
N LYS A 98 3.79 -10.90 5.01
CA LYS A 98 4.76 -11.24 6.08
C LYS A 98 6.14 -11.62 5.58
N ASN A 99 6.22 -12.28 4.43
CA ASN A 99 7.49 -12.68 3.83
C ASN A 99 8.24 -11.53 3.15
N LYS A 100 7.64 -10.33 3.10
CA LYS A 100 8.19 -9.13 2.45
C LYS A 100 8.68 -8.08 3.44
N VAL A 101 8.67 -8.38 4.73
CA VAL A 101 9.24 -7.47 5.76
C VAL A 101 10.71 -7.22 5.44
N GLY A 102 11.12 -5.95 5.42
CA GLY A 102 12.45 -5.49 5.03
C GLY A 102 12.65 -5.29 3.51
N GLU A 103 11.75 -5.80 2.66
CA GLU A 103 11.80 -5.57 1.21
C GLU A 103 11.44 -4.13 0.85
N ALA A 104 11.95 -3.68 -0.29
CA ALA A 104 11.62 -2.37 -0.84
C ALA A 104 10.20 -2.36 -1.43
N VAL A 105 9.46 -1.29 -1.15
CA VAL A 105 8.10 -1.08 -1.64
C VAL A 105 7.98 0.29 -2.29
N ILE A 106 7.30 0.34 -3.43
CA ILE A 106 6.94 1.59 -4.10
C ILE A 106 5.54 1.99 -3.63
N ILE A 107 5.43 3.23 -3.17
CA ILE A 107 4.19 3.88 -2.75
C ILE A 107 3.78 4.85 -3.85
N ASN A 108 2.64 4.62 -4.49
CA ASN A 108 2.12 5.49 -5.54
C ASN A 108 0.85 6.20 -5.05
N THR A 109 0.91 7.51 -4.85
CA THR A 109 -0.23 8.33 -4.40
C THR A 109 -0.98 8.97 -5.57
N VAL A 110 -0.32 9.18 -6.72
CA VAL A 110 -0.93 9.74 -7.96
C VAL A 110 -2.09 8.90 -8.48
N GLU A 111 -1.95 7.57 -8.37
CA GLU A 111 -2.88 6.61 -8.94
C GLU A 111 -4.33 6.84 -8.46
N SER A 112 -4.50 7.16 -7.18
CA SER A 112 -5.82 7.40 -6.56
C SER A 112 -6.51 8.66 -7.09
N PHE A 113 -5.76 9.72 -7.43
CA PHE A 113 -6.34 10.98 -7.90
C PHE A 113 -6.72 10.95 -9.39
N ARG A 114 -5.99 10.19 -10.21
CA ARG A 114 -6.17 10.22 -11.67
C ARG A 114 -7.09 9.14 -12.22
N PHE A 115 -7.21 8.01 -11.52
CA PHE A 115 -7.86 6.82 -12.05
C PHE A 115 -9.01 6.32 -11.18
N ASP A 116 -9.53 7.07 -10.19
CA ASP A 116 -10.73 6.67 -9.42
C ASP A 116 -12.03 6.84 -10.25
N GLY A 117 -12.17 6.03 -11.30
CA GLY A 117 -13.41 5.84 -12.06
C GLY A 117 -14.23 4.62 -11.61
N ASP A 118 -15.47 4.50 -12.09
CA ASP A 118 -16.31 3.31 -11.87
C ASP A 118 -15.88 2.16 -12.80
N TYR A 119 -15.28 1.12 -12.21
CA TYR A 119 -14.86 -0.10 -12.92
C TYR A 119 -15.72 -1.33 -12.58
N SER A 120 -16.87 -1.14 -11.92
CA SER A 120 -17.73 -2.23 -11.47
C SER A 120 -18.14 -3.18 -12.60
N SER A 121 -18.44 -2.64 -13.78
CA SER A 121 -18.80 -3.40 -14.98
C SER A 121 -17.67 -4.30 -15.49
N LEU A 122 -16.43 -3.80 -15.52
CA LEU A 122 -15.23 -4.53 -15.92
C LEU A 122 -14.88 -5.65 -14.94
N ILE A 123 -14.96 -5.37 -13.64
CA ILE A 123 -14.71 -6.37 -12.58
C ILE A 123 -15.75 -7.49 -12.66
N ASN A 124 -17.02 -7.14 -12.86
CA ASN A 124 -18.11 -8.11 -13.02
C ASN A 124 -17.94 -8.98 -14.27
N TYR A 125 -17.43 -8.43 -15.37
CA TYR A 125 -17.16 -9.20 -16.58
C TYR A 125 -15.99 -10.19 -16.39
N LEU A 126 -14.88 -9.74 -15.81
CA LEU A 126 -13.71 -10.58 -15.56
C LEU A 126 -14.01 -11.73 -14.57
N SER A 127 -14.79 -11.45 -13.52
CA SER A 127 -15.18 -12.49 -12.56
C SER A 127 -16.05 -13.58 -13.19
N LYS A 128 -16.90 -13.24 -14.16
CA LYS A 128 -17.68 -14.22 -14.94
C LYS A 128 -16.80 -15.07 -15.84
N LEU A 129 -15.81 -14.46 -16.52
CA LEU A 129 -14.85 -15.16 -17.35
C LEU A 129 -14.05 -16.21 -16.57
N TRP A 130 -13.47 -15.83 -15.44
CA TRP A 130 -12.70 -16.77 -14.59
C TRP A 130 -13.55 -17.93 -14.05
N LYS A 131 -14.79 -17.67 -13.63
CA LYS A 131 -15.72 -18.74 -13.20
C LYS A 131 -16.03 -19.73 -14.32
N SER A 132 -16.11 -19.26 -15.58
CA SER A 132 -16.37 -20.13 -16.73
C SER A 132 -15.17 -20.99 -17.13
N GLU A 133 -13.94 -20.49 -16.98
CA GLU A 133 -12.72 -21.23 -17.25
C GLU A 133 -12.49 -22.33 -16.21
N ASP A 134 -12.76 -22.06 -14.93
CA ASP A 134 -12.66 -23.07 -13.86
C ASP A 134 -13.67 -24.20 -14.05
N GLN A 135 -14.88 -23.92 -14.55
CA GLN A 135 -15.86 -24.96 -14.89
C GLN A 135 -15.42 -25.81 -16.09
N ARG A 136 -14.73 -25.22 -17.08
CA ARG A 136 -14.19 -25.95 -18.23
C ARG A 136 -12.98 -26.82 -17.90
N ARG A 137 -12.23 -26.50 -16.86
CA ARG A 137 -11.09 -27.32 -16.39
C ARG A 137 -11.50 -28.49 -15.49
N ARG A 138 -12.75 -28.51 -15.00
CA ARG A 138 -13.30 -29.55 -14.12
C ARG A 138 -14.14 -30.60 -14.85
N ASN A 139 -14.47 -30.38 -16.12
CA ASN A 139 -15.10 -31.34 -17.03
C ASN A 139 -14.06 -31.89 -18.01
#